data_AF-A0A938MEN5-F1
#
_entry.id   AF-A0A938MEN5-F1
#
_cell.length_a   1.000
_cell.length_b   1.000
_cell.length_c   1.000
_cell.angle_alpha   90.00
_cell.angle_beta   90.00
_cell.angle_gamma   90.00
#
_symmetry.space_group_name_H-M   'P 1'
#
loop_
_entity.id
_entity.type
_entity.pdbx_description
1 polymer ?
#
loop_
_entity_poly.entity_id
_entity_poly.type
_entity_poly.pdbx_seq_one_letter_code
_entity_poly.pdbx_strand_id
1 'polypeptide(L)'
;MLHARTSQGRSPPMLRLAVRPGNGGGLPDVPPEDRNIPPRSCGRRNPRTLARRPMRVNNDKRGLTLVEMLVSLAIIGVAAGLVIAAVQNAREVGRQAVCISHLRQILHGLSLFYMDYRCFPPDEGTGSHLYESLRDYVPDGKVFVCPADQDEASRREYRSYQGYYVYRPDAGSGEFVIGCPRHRRGAMACNLLSEGSVLASALQKVLWNGQPVASGATATGGTLTFSDSSLVALDSGYQAILVQSFKLGDGTLYSLIRVNEDFPNGSMNVTVTPGSRFEVITPAGIVGVRGTQFTSTTESDALAYRTIVAVSQGAVAVMPTEGQVITTTVTPTTGSVTMTRSKGGGKGKGKGKGKSS
;
A
#
# COMPACT_ATOMS: atom_id res chain seq x y z
N MET A 1 -14.24 59.12 -20.86
CA MET A 1 -14.77 58.64 -19.56
C MET A 1 -14.17 57.28 -19.26
N LEU A 2 -13.48 57.19 -18.12
CA LEU A 2 -12.99 56.01 -17.39
C LEU A 2 -11.98 55.05 -18.06
N HIS A 3 -10.70 55.33 -17.79
CA HIS A 3 -9.65 54.34 -17.61
C HIS A 3 -9.94 53.46 -16.38
N ALA A 4 -9.81 52.14 -16.51
CA ALA A 4 -9.82 51.21 -15.38
C ALA A 4 -8.45 50.51 -15.25
N ARG A 5 -7.90 50.62 -14.04
CA ARG A 5 -6.52 50.35 -13.64
C ARG A 5 -6.22 48.85 -13.51
N THR A 6 -4.98 48.51 -13.86
CA THR A 6 -4.29 47.28 -13.47
C THR A 6 -4.14 47.20 -11.95
N SER A 7 -4.69 46.16 -11.33
CA SER A 7 -4.51 45.85 -9.91
C SER A 7 -3.45 44.76 -9.74
N GLN A 8 -2.22 45.19 -9.45
CA GLN A 8 -1.22 44.33 -8.82
C GLN A 8 -1.63 44.11 -7.35
N GLY A 9 -2.10 42.89 -7.05
CA GLY A 9 -2.49 42.44 -5.72
C GLY A 9 -1.42 41.59 -5.07
N ARG A 10 -0.74 42.19 -4.09
CA ARG A 10 0.32 41.69 -3.21
C ARG A 10 0.16 40.24 -2.69
N SER A 11 1.25 39.50 -2.74
CA SER A 11 1.49 38.26 -1.98
C SER A 11 1.52 38.54 -0.47
N PRO A 12 0.95 37.68 0.39
CA PRO A 12 1.10 37.80 1.84
C PRO A 12 2.53 37.43 2.29
N PRO A 13 3.05 38.02 3.38
CA PRO A 13 4.41 37.76 3.84
C PRO A 13 4.54 36.35 4.42
N MET A 14 5.57 35.62 3.99
CA MET A 14 6.00 34.40 4.65
C MET A 14 6.41 34.70 6.09
N LEU A 15 5.73 34.07 7.04
CA LEU A 15 6.15 34.01 8.43
C LEU A 15 7.46 33.21 8.48
N ARG A 16 8.61 33.90 8.49
CA ARG A 16 9.91 33.31 8.79
C ARG A 16 9.93 32.88 10.25
N LEU A 17 9.68 31.59 10.51
CA LEU A 17 9.99 31.00 11.80
C LEU A 17 11.52 30.94 11.92
N ALA A 18 12.08 31.82 12.76
CA ALA A 18 13.49 31.81 13.11
C ALA A 18 13.79 30.55 13.92
N VAL A 19 14.37 29.54 13.27
CA VAL A 19 14.98 28.40 13.95
C VAL A 19 16.22 28.93 14.65
N ARG A 20 16.17 28.97 15.98
CA ARG A 20 17.33 29.24 16.83
C ARG A 20 18.41 28.17 16.55
N PRO A 21 19.68 28.53 16.38
CA PRO A 21 20.75 27.54 16.37
C PRO A 21 20.78 26.87 17.74
N GLY A 22 20.46 25.58 17.77
CA GLY A 22 20.60 24.74 18.96
C GLY A 22 22.07 24.58 19.29
N ASN A 23 22.45 25.04 20.47
CA ASN A 23 23.73 24.78 21.10
C ASN A 23 24.09 23.30 21.00
N GLY A 24 25.30 23.02 20.51
CA GLY A 24 25.93 21.71 20.62
C GLY A 24 26.10 21.35 22.09
N GLY A 25 25.22 20.49 22.59
CA GLY A 25 25.41 19.78 23.85
C GLY A 25 26.29 18.56 23.57
N GLY A 26 27.53 18.61 24.05
CA GLY A 26 28.43 17.46 24.05
C GLY A 26 27.82 16.26 24.78
N LEU A 27 28.17 15.07 24.32
CA LEU A 27 27.98 13.83 25.07
C LEU A 27 28.60 14.02 26.47
N PRO A 28 27.91 13.63 27.55
CA PRO A 28 28.58 13.52 28.83
C PRO A 28 29.64 12.41 28.75
N ASP A 29 30.88 12.75 29.09
CA ASP A 29 31.98 11.82 29.27
C ASP A 29 31.56 10.69 30.22
N VAL A 30 31.67 9.45 29.75
CA VAL A 30 31.56 8.25 30.59
C VAL A 30 32.88 8.12 31.36
N PRO A 31 32.89 8.19 32.70
CA PRO A 31 34.12 8.04 33.46
C PRO A 31 34.66 6.60 33.32
N PRO A 32 35.98 6.41 33.42
CA PRO A 32 36.60 5.10 33.27
C PRO A 32 36.14 4.16 34.38
N GLU A 33 35.85 2.90 34.01
CA GLU A 33 35.52 1.81 34.92
C GLU A 33 36.60 1.65 36.01
N ASP A 34 36.24 1.99 37.24
CA ASP A 34 37.02 1.68 38.43
C ASP A 34 36.92 0.18 38.74
N ARG A 35 37.97 -0.56 38.41
CA ARG A 35 38.08 -2.04 38.55
C ARG A 35 38.35 -2.52 39.98
N ASN A 36 38.11 -1.71 41.01
CA ASN A 36 38.37 -2.09 42.40
C ASN A 36 37.18 -1.88 43.35
N ILE A 37 36.00 -2.39 42.98
CA ILE A 37 34.88 -2.55 43.93
C ILE A 37 35.04 -3.91 44.64
N PRO A 38 35.35 -3.96 45.95
CA PRO A 38 35.36 -5.21 46.68
C PRO A 38 33.93 -5.80 46.73
N PRO A 39 33.78 -7.13 46.71
CA PRO A 39 32.47 -7.76 46.78
C PRO A 39 31.78 -7.32 48.06
N ARG A 40 30.62 -6.66 47.93
CA ARG A 40 29.79 -6.30 49.08
C ARG A 40 29.44 -7.58 49.82
N SER A 41 30.05 -7.76 50.99
CA SER A 41 29.72 -8.81 51.93
C SER A 41 28.24 -8.73 52.25
N CYS A 42 27.46 -9.66 51.69
CA CYS A 42 26.09 -9.89 52.07
C CYS A 42 26.07 -10.22 53.57
N GLY A 43 25.73 -9.23 54.39
CA GLY A 43 25.62 -9.40 55.83
C GLY A 43 24.67 -10.55 56.14
N ARG A 44 25.21 -11.61 56.76
CA ARG A 44 24.44 -12.63 57.47
C ARG A 44 23.59 -11.94 58.52
N ARG A 45 22.34 -11.65 58.18
CA ARG A 45 21.33 -11.28 59.16
C ARG A 45 20.92 -12.54 59.90
N ASN A 46 21.19 -12.54 61.20
CA ASN A 46 20.69 -13.52 62.16
C ASN A 46 19.17 -13.71 61.93
N PRO A 47 18.67 -14.93 61.71
CA PRO A 47 17.24 -15.17 61.73
C PRO A 47 16.78 -15.06 63.18
N ARG A 48 16.31 -13.87 63.58
CA ARG A 48 15.45 -13.77 64.75
C ARG A 48 14.24 -14.64 64.45
N THR A 49 14.15 -15.74 65.19
CA THR A 49 13.00 -16.62 65.30
C THR A 49 11.79 -15.79 65.69
N LEU A 50 11.08 -15.26 64.69
CA LEU A 50 9.70 -14.85 64.84
C LEU A 50 8.94 -16.14 65.13
N ALA A 51 8.60 -16.34 66.41
CA ALA A 51 7.66 -17.35 66.83
C ALA A 51 6.39 -17.17 65.98
N ARG A 52 6.22 -18.04 64.97
CA ARG A 52 5.01 -18.13 64.17
C ARG A 52 3.89 -18.45 65.15
N ARG A 53 3.05 -17.46 65.46
CA ARG A 53 1.73 -17.72 66.00
C ARG A 53 1.03 -18.70 65.05
N PRO A 54 0.55 -19.86 65.52
CA PRO A 54 -0.24 -20.72 64.67
C PRO A 54 -1.48 -19.93 64.26
N MET A 55 -1.63 -19.63 62.97
CA MET A 55 -2.93 -19.23 62.43
C MET A 55 -3.87 -20.39 62.75
N ARG A 56 -4.80 -20.16 63.69
CA ARG A 56 -5.99 -21.01 63.80
C ARG A 56 -6.69 -20.89 62.45
N VAL A 57 -6.48 -21.87 61.58
CA VAL A 57 -7.30 -22.06 60.40
C VAL A 57 -8.68 -22.38 60.95
N ASN A 58 -9.58 -21.39 60.94
CA ASN A 58 -10.98 -21.63 61.26
C ASN A 58 -11.47 -22.64 60.22
N ASN A 59 -11.70 -23.86 60.67
CA ASN A 59 -12.12 -24.98 59.84
C ASN A 59 -13.63 -24.89 59.57
N ASP A 60 -14.10 -23.69 59.23
CA ASP A 60 -15.44 -23.46 58.71
C ASP A 60 -15.43 -23.97 57.27
N LYS A 61 -15.49 -25.29 57.13
CA LYS A 61 -15.63 -26.00 55.86
C LYS A 61 -17.02 -25.71 55.29
N ARG A 62 -17.23 -24.48 54.80
CA ARG A 62 -18.35 -24.15 53.92
C ARG A 62 -18.06 -24.81 52.59
N GLY A 63 -18.66 -25.98 52.35
CA GLY A 63 -18.66 -26.60 51.04
C GLY A 63 -19.48 -25.75 50.09
N LEU A 64 -18.91 -25.46 48.91
CA LEU A 64 -19.68 -24.87 47.82
C LEU A 64 -20.80 -25.82 47.43
N THR A 65 -22.01 -25.30 47.37
CA THR A 65 -23.15 -26.07 46.87
C THR A 65 -22.95 -26.36 45.37
N LEU A 66 -23.51 -27.48 44.92
CA LEU A 66 -23.48 -27.87 43.49
C LEU A 66 -24.05 -26.74 42.60
N VAL A 67 -25.02 -26.00 43.13
CA VAL A 67 -25.63 -24.83 42.49
C VAL A 67 -24.66 -23.65 42.39
N GLU A 68 -23.89 -23.33 43.43
CA GLU A 68 -22.92 -22.22 43.40
C GLU A 68 -21.79 -22.47 42.38
N MET A 69 -21.31 -23.71 42.27
CA MET A 69 -20.33 -24.07 41.25
C MET A 69 -20.91 -24.02 39.84
N LEU A 70 -22.16 -24.45 39.66
CA LEU A 70 -22.84 -24.42 38.37
C LEU A 70 -23.08 -22.98 37.87
N VAL A 71 -23.57 -22.09 38.73
CA VAL A 71 -23.77 -20.67 38.39
C VAL A 71 -22.44 -19.97 38.12
N SER A 72 -21.40 -20.27 38.90
CA SER A 72 -20.08 -19.65 38.70
C SER A 72 -19.46 -20.00 37.37
N LEU A 73 -19.50 -21.29 36.98
CA LEU A 73 -19.01 -21.72 35.66
C LEU A 73 -19.87 -21.14 34.53
N ALA A 74 -21.18 -20.98 34.73
CA ALA A 74 -22.04 -20.30 33.78
C ALA A 74 -21.64 -18.83 33.59
N ILE A 75 -21.40 -18.08 34.67
CA ILE A 75 -20.99 -16.67 34.60
C ILE A 75 -19.60 -16.53 33.95
N ILE A 76 -18.62 -17.36 34.34
CA ILE A 76 -17.28 -17.36 33.73
C ILE A 76 -17.38 -17.72 32.25
N GLY A 77 -18.20 -18.70 31.87
CA GLY A 77 -18.45 -19.06 30.48
C GLY A 77 -18.98 -17.90 29.65
N VAL A 78 -19.97 -17.16 30.18
CA VAL A 78 -20.50 -15.95 29.53
C VAL A 78 -19.45 -14.85 29.43
N ALA A 79 -18.76 -14.54 30.54
CA ALA A 79 -17.72 -13.50 30.56
C ALA A 79 -16.56 -13.83 29.60
N ALA A 80 -16.06 -15.06 29.60
CA ALA A 80 -15.01 -15.53 28.70
C ALA A 80 -15.45 -15.49 27.23
N GLY A 81 -16.70 -15.88 26.94
CA GLY A 81 -17.28 -15.81 25.60
C GLY A 81 -17.26 -14.39 25.02
N LEU A 82 -17.62 -13.38 25.82
CA LEU A 82 -17.57 -11.97 25.41
C LEU A 82 -16.12 -11.49 25.15
N VAL A 83 -15.16 -11.94 25.97
CA VAL A 83 -13.74 -11.57 25.80
C VAL A 83 -13.14 -12.13 24.51
N ILE A 84 -13.46 -13.37 24.14
CA ILE A 84 -12.89 -14.01 22.94
C ILE A 84 -13.23 -13.22 21.67
N ALA A 85 -14.50 -12.83 21.49
CA ALA A 85 -14.93 -12.05 20.33
C ALA A 85 -14.27 -10.66 20.28
N ALA A 86 -14.12 -10.01 21.43
CA ALA A 86 -13.45 -8.71 21.53
C ALA A 86 -11.96 -8.79 21.16
N VAL A 87 -11.26 -9.83 21.60
CA VAL A 87 -9.82 -10.03 21.31
C VAL A 87 -9.56 -10.25 19.83
N GLN A 88 -10.45 -10.95 19.11
CA GLN A 88 -10.30 -11.16 17.67
C GLN A 88 -10.33 -9.85 16.88
N ASN A 89 -11.26 -8.95 17.21
CA ASN A 89 -11.34 -7.62 16.59
C ASN A 89 -10.11 -6.77 16.92
N ALA A 90 -9.64 -6.79 18.17
CA ALA A 90 -8.44 -6.07 18.58
C ALA A 90 -7.19 -6.55 17.83
N ARG A 91 -7.05 -7.87 17.60
CA ARG A 91 -5.95 -8.45 16.81
C ARG A 91 -5.95 -7.96 15.36
N GLU A 92 -7.12 -7.84 14.74
CA GLU A 92 -7.21 -7.34 13.36
C GLU A 92 -6.81 -5.87 13.26
N VAL A 93 -7.26 -5.03 14.19
CA VAL A 93 -6.83 -3.62 14.27
C VAL A 93 -5.31 -3.53 14.51
N GLY A 94 -4.75 -4.41 15.34
CA GLY A 94 -3.30 -4.51 15.55
C GLY A 94 -2.53 -4.86 14.27
N ARG A 95 -2.99 -5.87 13.52
CA ARG A 95 -2.41 -6.23 12.22
C ARG A 95 -2.49 -5.10 11.21
N GLN A 96 -3.62 -4.38 11.19
CA GLN A 96 -3.80 -3.20 10.35
C GLN A 96 -2.81 -2.08 10.72
N ALA A 97 -2.64 -1.79 12.01
CA ALA A 97 -1.70 -0.76 12.47
C ALA A 97 -0.25 -1.10 12.07
N VAL A 98 0.15 -2.37 12.18
CA VAL A 98 1.46 -2.84 11.72
C VAL A 98 1.60 -2.70 10.20
N CYS A 99 0.58 -3.09 9.42
CA CYS A 99 0.58 -2.92 7.96
C CYS A 99 0.76 -1.45 7.55
N ILE A 100 0.06 -0.52 8.22
CA ILE A 100 0.22 0.92 7.98
C ILE A 100 1.65 1.38 8.31
N SER A 101 2.24 0.88 9.39
CA SER A 101 3.65 1.16 9.73
C SER A 101 4.61 0.65 8.66
N HIS A 102 4.38 -0.57 8.15
CA HIS A 102 5.14 -1.14 7.04
C HIS A 102 5.06 -0.27 5.79
N LEU A 103 3.85 0.14 5.38
CA LEU A 103 3.65 1.04 4.24
C LEU A 103 4.40 2.37 4.41
N ARG A 104 4.43 2.96 5.61
CA ARG A 104 5.21 4.19 5.90
C ARG A 104 6.72 3.99 5.81
N GLN A 105 7.23 2.81 6.17
CA GLN A 105 8.65 2.49 5.99
C GLN A 105 8.99 2.32 4.50
N ILE A 106 8.09 1.69 3.73
CA ILE A 106 8.21 1.60 2.27
C ILE A 106 8.17 2.99 1.63
N LEU A 107 7.27 3.89 2.07
CA LEU A 107 7.24 5.30 1.63
C LEU A 107 8.59 5.97 1.76
N HIS A 108 9.24 5.78 2.91
CA HIS A 108 10.54 6.36 3.18
C HIS A 108 11.59 5.79 2.23
N GLY A 109 11.61 4.47 2.03
CA GLY A 109 12.47 3.81 1.05
C GLY A 109 12.24 4.31 -0.39
N LEU A 110 10.98 4.44 -0.81
CA LEU A 110 10.61 4.99 -2.12
C LEU A 110 11.07 6.43 -2.29
N SER A 111 10.95 7.24 -1.23
CA SER A 111 11.39 8.64 -1.25
C SER A 111 12.92 8.74 -1.40
N LEU A 112 13.69 7.91 -0.69
CA LEU A 112 15.14 7.84 -0.82
C LEU A 112 15.56 7.34 -2.21
N PHE A 113 14.89 6.29 -2.72
CA PHE A 113 15.10 5.80 -4.07
C PHE A 113 14.86 6.89 -5.12
N TYR A 114 13.77 7.65 -4.97
CA TYR A 114 13.47 8.77 -5.87
C TYR A 114 14.51 9.89 -5.80
N MET A 115 15.06 10.19 -4.61
CA MET A 115 16.15 11.17 -4.48
C MET A 115 17.40 10.75 -5.27
N ASP A 116 17.72 9.46 -5.26
CA ASP A 116 18.92 8.91 -5.91
C ASP A 116 18.74 8.70 -7.42
N TYR A 117 17.57 8.18 -7.85
CA TYR A 117 17.34 7.75 -9.24
C TYR A 117 16.42 8.68 -10.04
N ARG A 118 15.73 9.62 -9.39
CA ARG A 118 14.72 10.53 -10.01
C ARG A 118 13.57 9.80 -10.70
N CYS A 119 13.37 8.53 -10.36
CA CYS A 119 12.24 7.71 -10.76
C CYS A 119 11.87 6.79 -9.61
N PHE A 120 10.68 6.19 -9.68
CA PHE A 120 10.30 5.13 -8.76
C PHE A 120 10.67 3.76 -9.34
N PRO A 121 10.82 2.73 -8.49
CA PRO A 121 11.00 1.36 -8.96
C PRO A 121 9.89 0.97 -9.94
N PRO A 122 10.20 0.27 -11.03
CA PRO A 122 9.17 -0.22 -11.92
C PRO A 122 8.28 -1.24 -11.20
N ASP A 123 6.98 -1.25 -11.53
CA ASP A 123 5.99 -2.19 -11.00
C ASP A 123 5.84 -3.45 -11.87
N GLU A 124 6.64 -3.57 -12.94
CA GLU A 124 6.60 -4.63 -13.97
C GLU A 124 7.99 -5.21 -14.25
N GLY A 125 8.05 -6.51 -14.61
CA GLY A 125 9.27 -7.24 -14.93
C GLY A 125 9.45 -8.56 -14.16
N THR A 126 9.78 -9.63 -14.88
CA THR A 126 10.14 -10.93 -14.33
C THR A 126 11.47 -10.80 -13.56
N GLY A 127 11.42 -10.70 -12.23
CA GLY A 127 12.60 -10.73 -11.37
C GLY A 127 13.12 -9.39 -10.83
N SER A 128 12.30 -8.34 -10.82
CA SER A 128 12.56 -7.13 -10.03
C SER A 128 11.31 -6.75 -9.25
N HIS A 129 11.15 -7.34 -8.07
CA HIS A 129 10.05 -7.00 -7.17
C HIS A 129 10.45 -5.84 -6.27
N LEU A 130 9.47 -5.08 -5.79
CA LEU A 130 9.62 -3.85 -5.01
C LEU A 130 10.64 -3.97 -3.88
N TYR A 131 10.69 -5.11 -3.19
CA TYR A 131 11.68 -5.39 -2.16
C TYR A 131 13.12 -5.38 -2.71
N GLU A 132 13.39 -6.01 -3.85
CA GLU A 132 14.73 -6.08 -4.44
C GLU A 132 15.24 -4.70 -4.83
N SER A 133 14.35 -3.86 -5.39
CA SER A 133 14.65 -2.47 -5.75
C SER A 133 14.89 -1.57 -4.55
N LEU A 134 14.27 -1.87 -3.41
CA LEU A 134 14.35 -1.05 -2.19
C LEU A 134 15.23 -1.63 -1.09
N ARG A 135 15.86 -2.79 -1.31
CA ARG A 135 16.63 -3.52 -0.29
C ARG A 135 17.73 -2.68 0.35
N ASP A 136 18.36 -1.80 -0.42
CA ASP A 136 19.45 -0.93 0.06
C ASP A 136 18.94 0.20 0.97
N TYR A 137 17.65 0.56 0.87
CA TYR A 137 17.00 1.59 1.67
C TYR A 137 16.16 1.02 2.82
N VAL A 138 15.57 -0.16 2.63
CA VAL A 138 14.74 -0.89 3.60
C VAL A 138 15.24 -2.33 3.65
N PRO A 139 16.27 -2.63 4.45
CA PRO A 139 16.94 -3.94 4.46
C PRO A 139 16.09 -5.04 5.11
N ASP A 140 15.15 -4.70 5.99
CA ASP A 140 14.25 -5.68 6.59
C ASP A 140 13.12 -6.04 5.62
N GLY A 141 13.26 -7.18 4.94
CA GLY A 141 12.24 -7.71 4.03
C GLY A 141 10.87 -7.93 4.69
N LYS A 142 10.79 -8.12 6.01
CA LYS A 142 9.50 -8.29 6.71
C LYS A 142 8.60 -7.06 6.59
N VAL A 143 9.18 -5.89 6.34
CA VAL A 143 8.44 -4.65 6.05
C VAL A 143 7.60 -4.80 4.78
N PHE A 144 8.01 -5.63 3.83
CA PHE A 144 7.26 -5.88 2.58
C PHE A 144 6.20 -6.99 2.71
N VAL A 145 6.00 -7.50 3.92
CA VAL A 145 5.01 -8.54 4.22
C VAL A 145 3.86 -7.97 5.01
N CYS A 146 2.64 -8.19 4.54
CA CYS A 146 1.45 -7.82 5.27
C CYS A 146 1.19 -8.83 6.41
N PRO A 147 0.95 -8.39 7.66
CA PRO A 147 0.62 -9.27 8.78
C PRO A 147 -0.69 -10.06 8.60
N ALA A 148 -1.56 -9.63 7.69
CA ALA A 148 -2.80 -10.31 7.31
C ALA A 148 -2.64 -11.17 6.04
N ASP A 149 -1.43 -11.27 5.47
CA ASP A 149 -1.20 -12.13 4.32
C ASP A 149 -1.26 -13.61 4.70
N GLN A 150 -2.04 -14.36 3.92
CA GLN A 150 -2.25 -15.79 4.09
C GLN A 150 -1.52 -16.59 3.01
N ASP A 151 -1.03 -15.95 1.95
CA ASP A 151 -0.27 -16.62 0.91
C ASP A 151 1.19 -16.81 1.34
N GLU A 152 1.60 -18.07 1.49
CA GLU A 152 2.95 -18.43 1.91
C GLU A 152 4.02 -18.03 0.88
N ALA A 153 3.70 -18.11 -0.42
CA ALA A 153 4.63 -17.74 -1.49
C ALA A 153 4.91 -16.24 -1.44
N SER A 154 3.86 -15.41 -1.42
CA SER A 154 3.95 -13.96 -1.24
C SER A 154 4.76 -13.57 0.00
N ARG A 155 4.56 -14.24 1.13
CA ARG A 155 5.30 -13.97 2.38
C ARG A 155 6.77 -14.34 2.30
N ARG A 156 7.09 -15.49 1.69
CA ARG A 156 8.48 -15.97 1.53
C ARG A 156 9.28 -15.08 0.59
N GLU A 157 8.62 -14.56 -0.45
CA GLU A 157 9.24 -13.74 -1.49
C GLU A 157 9.11 -12.23 -1.24
N TYR A 158 8.52 -11.82 -0.12
CA TYR A 158 8.34 -10.41 0.25
C TYR A 158 7.47 -9.62 -0.75
N ARG A 159 6.40 -10.24 -1.27
CA ARG A 159 5.55 -9.71 -2.36
C ARG A 159 4.15 -9.28 -1.94
N SER A 160 3.86 -9.16 -0.64
CA SER A 160 2.51 -8.83 -0.17
C SER A 160 1.95 -7.54 -0.79
N TYR A 161 2.79 -6.53 -1.03
CA TYR A 161 2.34 -5.26 -1.62
C TYR A 161 2.62 -5.14 -3.13
N GLN A 162 3.38 -6.07 -3.72
CA GLN A 162 3.87 -5.97 -5.11
C GLN A 162 2.72 -5.82 -6.11
N GLY A 163 1.72 -6.69 -6.04
CA GLY A 163 0.59 -6.68 -6.97
C GLY A 163 -0.34 -5.46 -6.82
N TYR A 164 -0.11 -4.62 -5.81
CA TYR A 164 -0.90 -3.43 -5.49
C TYR A 164 -0.07 -2.15 -5.54
N TYR A 165 1.16 -2.23 -6.05
CA TYR A 165 2.03 -1.11 -6.30
C TYR A 165 1.93 -0.71 -7.76
N VAL A 166 1.61 0.56 -8.02
CA VAL A 166 1.54 1.16 -9.35
C VAL A 166 2.28 2.49 -9.29
N TYR A 167 3.28 2.68 -10.15
CA TYR A 167 3.99 3.94 -10.31
C TYR A 167 3.56 4.63 -11.60
N ARG A 168 3.54 5.95 -11.61
CA ARG A 168 3.20 6.79 -12.76
C ARG A 168 4.44 7.57 -13.16
N PRO A 169 5.01 7.28 -14.35
CA PRO A 169 6.09 8.10 -14.88
C PRO A 169 5.52 9.48 -15.26
N ASP A 170 5.90 10.52 -14.51
CA ASP A 170 5.63 11.93 -14.83
C ASP A 170 6.96 12.71 -14.89
N ALA A 171 6.99 13.79 -15.67
CA ALA A 171 8.16 14.61 -15.96
C ALA A 171 8.64 15.51 -14.80
N GLY A 172 8.12 15.37 -13.58
CA GLY A 172 8.46 16.30 -12.49
C GLY A 172 8.40 15.76 -11.05
N SER A 173 7.42 14.93 -10.68
CA SER A 173 7.24 14.49 -9.28
C SER A 173 7.13 12.99 -9.08
N GLY A 174 6.73 12.24 -10.11
CA GLY A 174 6.43 10.81 -10.01
C GLY A 174 5.29 10.54 -9.01
N GLU A 175 4.12 10.17 -9.52
CA GLU A 175 3.05 9.70 -8.63
C GLU A 175 3.16 8.20 -8.45
N PHE A 176 2.79 7.68 -7.30
CA PHE A 176 2.61 6.24 -7.11
C PHE A 176 1.46 5.99 -6.16
N VAL A 177 0.93 4.78 -6.22
CA VAL A 177 0.02 4.23 -5.23
C VAL A 177 0.54 2.86 -4.82
N ILE A 178 0.50 2.59 -3.53
CA ILE A 178 0.75 1.24 -3.00
C ILE A 178 -0.36 0.89 -2.02
N GLY A 179 -1.03 -0.23 -2.28
CA GLY A 179 -2.19 -0.67 -1.52
C GLY A 179 -1.99 -1.98 -0.78
N CYS A 180 -2.88 -2.23 0.17
CA CYS A 180 -3.00 -3.53 0.82
C CYS A 180 -4.48 -3.86 1.07
N PRO A 181 -5.09 -4.77 0.29
CA PRO A 181 -6.53 -5.03 0.36
C PRO A 181 -6.90 -6.19 1.29
N ARG A 182 -5.98 -6.65 2.15
CA ARG A 182 -6.15 -7.89 2.93
C ARG A 182 -6.83 -7.70 4.30
N HIS A 183 -7.18 -6.47 4.69
CA HIS A 183 -7.68 -6.18 6.03
C HIS A 183 -9.20 -6.29 6.14
N ARG A 184 -9.68 -6.59 7.36
CA ARG A 184 -11.11 -6.86 7.66
C ARG A 184 -11.71 -7.89 6.69
N ARG A 185 -11.02 -9.03 6.51
CA ARG A 185 -11.42 -10.12 5.60
C ARG A 185 -11.63 -9.65 4.15
N GLY A 186 -10.78 -8.74 3.67
CA GLY A 186 -10.87 -8.21 2.31
C GLY A 186 -11.91 -7.10 2.12
N ALA A 187 -12.46 -6.54 3.19
CA ALA A 187 -13.42 -5.44 3.11
C ALA A 187 -12.76 -4.05 3.12
N MET A 188 -11.46 -3.97 3.44
CA MET A 188 -10.76 -2.70 3.63
C MET A 188 -9.35 -2.75 3.07
N ALA A 189 -8.97 -1.65 2.42
CA ALA A 189 -7.63 -1.41 1.95
C ALA A 189 -6.91 -0.37 2.81
N CYS A 190 -5.60 -0.57 3.00
CA CYS A 190 -4.70 0.47 3.47
C CYS A 190 -3.88 0.92 2.26
N ASN A 191 -4.09 2.16 1.82
CA ASN A 191 -3.49 2.71 0.63
C ASN A 191 -2.57 3.86 1.00
N LEU A 192 -1.40 3.89 0.41
CA LEU A 192 -0.45 4.98 0.52
C LEU A 192 -0.32 5.65 -0.84
N LEU A 193 -0.51 6.97 -0.85
CA LEU A 193 -0.33 7.82 -2.02
C LEU A 193 1.02 8.56 -1.95
N SER A 194 1.51 9.05 -3.09
CA SER A 194 2.78 9.78 -3.19
C SER A 194 2.89 11.02 -2.30
N GLU A 195 1.77 11.65 -1.94
CA GLU A 195 1.68 12.76 -0.99
C GLU A 195 1.99 12.36 0.48
N GLY A 196 2.19 11.07 0.74
CA GLY A 196 2.48 10.52 2.06
C GLY A 196 1.24 10.25 2.91
N SER A 197 0.04 10.51 2.38
CA SER A 197 -1.22 10.18 3.03
C SER A 197 -1.45 8.66 3.02
N VAL A 198 -1.78 8.10 4.18
CA VAL A 198 -2.25 6.72 4.29
C VAL A 198 -3.76 6.73 4.47
N LEU A 199 -4.46 6.26 3.46
CA LEU A 199 -5.92 6.13 3.42
C LEU A 199 -6.32 4.70 3.77
N ALA A 200 -6.94 4.52 4.92
CA ALA A 200 -7.67 3.30 5.23
C ALA A 200 -9.12 3.47 4.75
N SER A 201 -9.48 2.79 3.66
CA SER A 201 -10.81 2.94 3.06
C SER A 201 -11.45 1.59 2.74
N ALA A 202 -12.79 1.59 2.71
CA ALA A 202 -13.55 0.40 2.36
C ALA A 202 -13.30 0.05 0.89
N LEU A 203 -12.98 -1.22 0.64
CA LEU A 203 -12.90 -1.76 -0.71
C LEU A 203 -14.31 -1.76 -1.32
N GLN A 204 -14.39 -1.32 -2.56
CA GLN A 204 -15.64 -1.31 -3.30
C GLN A 204 -15.82 -2.64 -4.02
N LYS A 205 -17.07 -3.09 -4.06
CA LYS A 205 -17.43 -4.36 -4.67
C LYS A 205 -17.27 -4.25 -6.19
N VAL A 206 -16.53 -5.18 -6.76
CA VAL A 206 -16.44 -5.39 -8.21
C VAL A 206 -17.01 -6.76 -8.51
N LEU A 207 -17.79 -6.86 -9.59
CA LEU A 207 -18.37 -8.10 -10.06
C LEU A 207 -17.68 -8.52 -11.36
N TRP A 208 -17.36 -9.79 -11.50
CA TRP A 208 -16.95 -10.41 -12.75
C TRP A 208 -18.04 -11.40 -13.18
N ASN A 209 -18.68 -11.16 -14.32
CA ASN A 209 -19.83 -11.96 -14.80
C ASN A 209 -20.93 -12.12 -13.72
N GLY A 210 -21.15 -11.06 -12.93
CA GLY A 210 -22.12 -11.03 -11.83
C GLY A 210 -21.62 -11.59 -10.49
N GLN A 211 -20.45 -12.22 -10.44
CA GLN A 211 -19.89 -12.78 -9.20
C GLN A 211 -18.87 -11.83 -8.55
N PRO A 212 -18.85 -11.67 -7.21
CA PRO A 212 -17.87 -10.81 -6.55
C PRO A 212 -16.44 -11.27 -6.83
N VAL A 213 -15.57 -10.34 -7.22
CA VAL A 213 -14.14 -10.59 -7.43
C VAL A 213 -13.31 -9.81 -6.41
N ALA A 214 -12.32 -10.46 -5.82
CA ALA A 214 -11.42 -9.86 -4.83
C ALA A 214 -10.28 -9.09 -5.51
N SER A 215 -9.73 -8.09 -4.82
CA SER A 215 -8.50 -7.41 -5.26
C SER A 215 -7.32 -8.38 -5.35
N GLY A 216 -6.62 -8.36 -6.49
CA GLY A 216 -5.54 -9.27 -6.87
C GLY A 216 -6.01 -10.48 -7.68
N ALA A 217 -7.32 -10.71 -7.82
CA ALA A 217 -7.82 -11.80 -8.65
C ALA A 217 -7.74 -11.45 -10.15
N THR A 218 -7.52 -12.49 -10.97
CA THR A 218 -7.45 -12.39 -12.42
C THR A 218 -8.80 -12.73 -13.04
N ALA A 219 -9.37 -11.81 -13.80
CA ALA A 219 -10.53 -12.03 -14.65
C ALA A 219 -10.07 -12.40 -16.07
N THR A 220 -10.69 -13.42 -16.67
CA THR A 220 -10.37 -13.90 -18.02
C THR A 220 -11.60 -13.81 -18.92
N GLY A 221 -11.62 -12.87 -19.86
CA GLY A 221 -12.80 -12.56 -20.66
C GLY A 221 -14.02 -12.10 -19.84
N GLY A 222 -15.13 -11.87 -20.54
CA GLY A 222 -16.39 -11.46 -19.91
C GLY A 222 -16.37 -10.01 -19.43
N THR A 223 -17.22 -9.67 -18.46
CA THR A 223 -17.42 -8.28 -18.05
C THR A 223 -17.16 -8.08 -16.57
N LEU A 224 -16.33 -7.08 -16.26
CA LEU A 224 -16.19 -6.51 -14.93
C LEU A 224 -17.15 -5.33 -14.76
N THR A 225 -17.92 -5.35 -13.67
CA THR A 225 -18.85 -4.29 -13.29
C THR A 225 -18.43 -3.71 -11.95
N PHE A 226 -18.17 -2.40 -11.94
CA PHE A 226 -17.74 -1.65 -10.76
C PHE A 226 -18.94 -1.05 -10.02
N SER A 227 -18.71 -0.61 -8.78
CA SER A 227 -19.78 -0.09 -7.90
C SER A 227 -20.46 1.19 -8.39
N ASP A 228 -19.80 1.94 -9.26
CA ASP A 228 -20.29 3.16 -9.91
C ASP A 228 -20.96 2.91 -11.28
N SER A 229 -21.25 1.64 -11.60
CA SER A 229 -21.72 1.21 -12.91
C SER A 229 -20.71 1.35 -14.06
N SER A 230 -19.42 1.62 -13.77
CA SER A 230 -18.37 1.50 -14.77
C SER A 230 -18.25 0.04 -15.22
N LEU A 231 -17.94 -0.17 -16.50
CA LEU A 231 -17.87 -1.48 -17.13
C LEU A 231 -16.54 -1.67 -17.85
N VAL A 232 -15.96 -2.85 -17.72
CA VAL A 232 -14.82 -3.31 -18.51
C VAL A 232 -15.18 -4.65 -19.12
N ALA A 233 -15.38 -4.67 -20.44
CA ALA A 233 -15.61 -5.88 -21.20
C ALA A 233 -14.28 -6.38 -21.78
N LEU A 234 -13.87 -7.58 -21.40
CA LEU A 234 -12.65 -8.25 -21.84
C LEU A 234 -12.99 -9.23 -22.97
N ASP A 235 -12.20 -9.23 -24.04
CA ASP A 235 -12.31 -10.22 -25.10
C ASP A 235 -12.04 -11.65 -24.59
N SER A 236 -12.47 -12.65 -25.35
CA SER A 236 -12.26 -14.05 -25.00
C SER A 236 -10.77 -14.36 -24.83
N GLY A 237 -10.40 -14.89 -23.67
CA GLY A 237 -9.02 -15.24 -23.34
C GLY A 237 -8.15 -14.07 -22.89
N TYR A 238 -8.61 -12.82 -22.99
CA TYR A 238 -7.87 -11.67 -22.50
C TYR A 238 -7.97 -11.55 -20.97
N GLN A 239 -6.84 -11.32 -20.31
CA GLN A 239 -6.74 -11.37 -18.85
C GLN A 239 -6.44 -10.00 -18.24
N ALA A 240 -7.25 -9.63 -17.25
CA ALA A 240 -7.02 -8.45 -16.43
C ALA A 240 -7.07 -8.81 -14.94
N ILE A 241 -6.09 -8.32 -14.20
CA ILE A 241 -5.99 -8.41 -12.75
C ILE A 241 -6.68 -7.17 -12.18
N LEU A 242 -7.69 -7.37 -11.33
CA LEU A 242 -8.23 -6.27 -10.54
C LEU A 242 -7.18 -5.88 -9.50
N VAL A 243 -6.52 -4.74 -9.66
CA VAL A 243 -5.56 -4.27 -8.66
C VAL A 243 -6.32 -3.93 -7.40
N GLN A 244 -7.13 -2.88 -7.42
CA GLN A 244 -8.02 -2.47 -6.32
C GLN A 244 -9.13 -1.54 -6.81
N SER A 245 -10.21 -1.43 -6.03
CA SER A 245 -11.23 -0.40 -6.18
C SER A 245 -11.62 0.13 -4.80
N PHE A 246 -11.45 1.43 -4.57
CA PHE A 246 -11.66 2.07 -3.27
C PHE A 246 -12.07 3.53 -3.41
N LYS A 247 -12.57 4.14 -2.33
CA LYS A 247 -12.87 5.57 -2.30
C LYS A 247 -11.68 6.37 -1.77
N LEU A 248 -11.37 7.47 -2.45
CA LEU A 248 -10.43 8.50 -1.99
C LEU A 248 -11.06 9.30 -0.84
N GLY A 249 -10.25 10.15 -0.18
CA GLY A 249 -10.70 10.96 0.95
C GLY A 249 -11.81 11.96 0.61
N ASP A 250 -11.90 12.38 -0.65
CA ASP A 250 -12.95 13.23 -1.22
C ASP A 250 -14.22 12.45 -1.62
N GLY A 251 -14.22 11.12 -1.46
CA GLY A 251 -15.33 10.24 -1.84
C GLY A 251 -15.30 9.78 -3.29
N THR A 252 -14.37 10.26 -4.11
CA THR A 252 -14.22 9.82 -5.50
C THR A 252 -13.86 8.35 -5.55
N LEU A 253 -14.58 7.58 -6.38
CA LEU A 253 -14.23 6.19 -6.63
C LEU A 253 -12.95 6.14 -7.45
N TYR A 254 -11.98 5.37 -6.98
CA TYR A 254 -10.74 5.10 -7.68
C TYR A 254 -10.57 3.59 -7.91
N SER A 255 -10.55 3.21 -9.18
CA SER A 255 -10.41 1.82 -9.62
C SER A 255 -9.20 1.64 -10.50
N LEU A 256 -8.43 0.58 -10.25
CA LEU A 256 -7.24 0.23 -10.99
C LEU A 256 -7.34 -1.22 -11.48
N ILE A 257 -7.09 -1.44 -12.76
CA ILE A 257 -6.95 -2.77 -13.36
C ILE A 257 -5.60 -2.88 -14.05
N ARG A 258 -5.01 -4.07 -14.06
CA ARG A 258 -3.74 -4.35 -14.72
C ARG A 258 -3.93 -5.45 -15.74
N VAL A 259 -3.40 -5.28 -16.95
CA VAL A 259 -3.35 -6.35 -17.96
C VAL A 259 -2.31 -7.37 -17.55
N ASN A 260 -2.63 -8.66 -17.68
CA ASN A 260 -1.66 -9.71 -17.37
C ASN A 260 -0.54 -9.75 -18.43
N GLU A 261 0.70 -9.50 -18.02
CA GLU A 261 1.86 -9.52 -18.93
C GLU A 261 2.13 -10.91 -19.52
N ASP A 262 1.69 -11.98 -18.86
CA ASP A 262 1.85 -13.38 -19.31
C ASP A 262 0.92 -13.70 -20.49
N PHE A 263 -0.24 -13.01 -20.57
CA PHE A 263 -1.24 -13.17 -21.62
C PHE A 263 -1.61 -11.80 -22.21
N PRO A 264 -0.64 -11.10 -22.83
CA PRO A 264 -0.76 -9.68 -23.13
C PRO A 264 -1.59 -9.38 -24.37
N ASN A 265 -1.88 -10.37 -25.21
CA ASN A 265 -2.57 -10.16 -26.49
C ASN A 265 -4.10 -10.18 -26.29
N GLY A 266 -4.76 -9.09 -26.65
CA GLY A 266 -6.22 -8.99 -26.64
C GLY A 266 -6.71 -7.55 -26.55
N SER A 267 -8.02 -7.37 -26.56
CA SER A 267 -8.63 -6.06 -26.40
C SER A 267 -9.66 -6.04 -25.27
N MET A 268 -9.90 -4.83 -24.76
CA MET A 268 -10.97 -4.57 -23.82
C MET A 268 -11.67 -3.26 -24.14
N ASN A 269 -12.97 -3.24 -23.91
CA ASN A 269 -13.79 -2.05 -23.99
C ASN A 269 -14.06 -1.54 -22.58
N VAL A 270 -13.70 -0.29 -22.32
CA VAL A 270 -13.79 0.34 -21.01
C VAL A 270 -14.77 1.51 -21.11
N THR A 271 -15.80 1.47 -20.26
CA THR A 271 -16.80 2.53 -20.11
C THR A 271 -16.78 3.00 -18.66
N VAL A 272 -16.33 4.22 -18.42
CA VAL A 272 -16.18 4.79 -17.07
C VAL A 272 -17.25 5.83 -16.81
N THR A 273 -17.93 5.71 -15.67
CA THR A 273 -18.93 6.67 -15.21
C THR A 273 -18.28 8.04 -14.89
N PRO A 274 -18.89 9.16 -15.27
CA PRO A 274 -18.39 10.49 -14.92
C PRO A 274 -18.22 10.69 -13.41
N GLY A 275 -17.11 11.32 -13.01
CA GLY A 275 -16.78 11.59 -11.60
C GLY A 275 -15.89 10.52 -10.94
N SER A 276 -15.77 9.33 -11.52
CA SER A 276 -14.83 8.30 -11.07
C SER A 276 -13.45 8.49 -11.69
N ARG A 277 -12.40 8.16 -10.94
CA ARG A 277 -11.03 8.02 -11.44
C ARG A 277 -10.81 6.55 -11.79
N PHE A 278 -10.35 6.27 -13.00
CA PHE A 278 -10.10 4.90 -13.44
C PHE A 278 -8.76 4.82 -14.16
N GLU A 279 -7.99 3.77 -13.87
CA GLU A 279 -6.69 3.54 -14.51
C GLU A 279 -6.57 2.10 -15.01
N VAL A 280 -6.11 1.98 -16.24
CA VAL A 280 -5.74 0.71 -16.88
C VAL A 280 -4.22 0.67 -17.00
N ILE A 281 -3.59 -0.23 -16.26
CA ILE A 281 -2.17 -0.48 -16.32
C ILE A 281 -1.93 -1.53 -17.41
N THR A 282 -1.18 -1.17 -18.43
CA THR A 282 -0.77 -2.07 -19.51
C THR A 282 0.75 -2.15 -19.54
N PRO A 283 1.34 -3.20 -20.13
CA PRO A 283 2.79 -3.34 -20.16
C PRO A 283 3.49 -2.12 -20.83
N ALA A 284 2.84 -1.47 -21.79
CA ALA A 284 3.41 -0.32 -22.51
C ALA A 284 3.14 1.05 -21.84
N GLY A 285 2.26 1.11 -20.85
CA GLY A 285 1.93 2.36 -20.15
C GLY A 285 0.60 2.32 -19.41
N ILE A 286 0.28 3.43 -18.74
CA ILE A 286 -0.95 3.60 -17.97
C ILE A 286 -1.92 4.48 -18.75
N VAL A 287 -3.17 4.03 -18.82
CA VAL A 287 -4.29 4.77 -19.41
C VAL A 287 -5.18 5.26 -18.27
N GLY A 288 -5.08 6.54 -17.94
CA GLY A 288 -5.86 7.20 -16.90
C GLY A 288 -7.04 7.97 -17.48
N VAL A 289 -8.21 7.80 -16.87
CA VAL A 289 -9.44 8.40 -17.39
C VAL A 289 -10.38 8.90 -16.29
N ARG A 290 -11.28 9.81 -16.71
CA ARG A 290 -12.42 10.27 -15.93
C ARG A 290 -13.64 10.40 -16.86
N GLY A 291 -14.66 9.57 -16.66
CA GLY A 291 -15.91 9.68 -17.43
C GLY A 291 -15.74 9.47 -18.95
N THR A 292 -15.07 8.40 -19.36
CA THR A 292 -14.73 8.16 -20.78
C THR A 292 -15.11 6.77 -21.24
N GLN A 293 -15.28 6.64 -22.56
CA GLN A 293 -15.38 5.35 -23.23
C GLN A 293 -14.22 5.20 -24.22
N PHE A 294 -13.47 4.09 -24.09
CA PHE A 294 -12.35 3.78 -24.95
C PHE A 294 -12.14 2.27 -25.06
N THR A 295 -11.50 1.87 -26.15
CA THR A 295 -11.00 0.51 -26.37
C THR A 295 -9.49 0.51 -26.15
N SER A 296 -9.00 -0.42 -25.34
CA SER A 296 -7.57 -0.66 -25.13
C SER A 296 -7.20 -2.01 -25.73
N THR A 297 -6.36 -2.00 -26.75
CA THR A 297 -5.81 -3.21 -27.37
C THR A 297 -4.35 -3.34 -26.96
N THR A 298 -3.97 -4.49 -26.43
CA THR A 298 -2.58 -4.79 -26.11
C THR A 298 -2.08 -5.87 -27.06
N GLU A 299 -0.91 -5.62 -27.62
CA GLU A 299 -0.20 -6.51 -28.53
C GLU A 299 1.21 -6.73 -28.01
N SER A 300 1.72 -7.93 -28.21
CA SER A 300 3.05 -8.32 -27.77
C SER A 300 3.74 -9.07 -28.89
N ASP A 301 4.91 -8.59 -29.28
CA ASP A 301 5.80 -9.27 -30.22
C ASP A 301 7.08 -9.74 -29.51
N ALA A 302 8.06 -10.26 -30.25
CA ALA A 302 9.30 -10.76 -29.66
C ALA A 302 10.15 -9.67 -28.99
N LEU A 303 9.95 -8.39 -29.34
CA LEU A 303 10.84 -7.28 -29.00
C LEU A 303 10.19 -6.21 -28.13
N ALA A 304 8.87 -6.11 -28.14
CA ALA A 304 8.13 -5.03 -27.52
C ALA A 304 6.69 -5.43 -27.12
N TYR A 305 6.15 -4.64 -26.19
CA TYR A 305 4.73 -4.52 -25.94
C TYR A 305 4.21 -3.25 -26.61
N ARG A 306 3.07 -3.33 -27.29
CA ARG A 306 2.34 -2.19 -27.84
C ARG A 306 0.96 -2.13 -27.20
N THR A 307 0.53 -0.93 -26.83
CA THR A 307 -0.83 -0.68 -26.35
C THR A 307 -1.46 0.42 -27.19
N ILE A 308 -2.57 0.10 -27.84
CA ILE A 308 -3.33 0.98 -28.72
C ILE A 308 -4.62 1.37 -27.98
N VAL A 309 -4.82 2.67 -27.80
CA VAL A 309 -5.97 3.25 -27.11
C VAL A 309 -6.81 4.01 -28.12
N ALA A 310 -8.01 3.50 -28.43
CA ALA A 310 -8.98 4.16 -29.31
C ALA A 310 -10.10 4.78 -28.47
N VAL A 311 -10.24 6.10 -28.50
CA VAL A 311 -11.24 6.82 -27.68
C VAL A 311 -12.52 7.01 -28.46
N SER A 312 -13.62 6.52 -27.92
CA SER A 312 -14.96 6.67 -28.51
C SER A 312 -15.69 7.87 -27.92
N GLN A 313 -15.48 8.18 -26.64
CA GLN A 313 -16.10 9.31 -25.95
C GLN A 313 -15.24 9.81 -24.78
N GLY A 314 -15.18 11.14 -24.61
CA GLY A 314 -14.46 11.77 -23.50
C GLY A 314 -12.96 11.99 -23.79
N ALA A 315 -12.16 12.06 -22.73
CA ALA A 315 -10.76 12.47 -22.79
C ALA A 315 -9.88 11.50 -21.99
N VAL A 316 -8.90 10.90 -22.66
CA VAL A 316 -8.00 9.92 -22.04
C VAL A 316 -6.62 10.52 -21.85
N ALA A 317 -6.00 10.29 -20.68
CA ALA A 317 -4.60 10.61 -20.41
C ALA A 317 -3.77 9.33 -20.49
N VAL A 318 -2.80 9.28 -21.39
CA VAL A 318 -1.86 8.15 -21.50
C VAL A 318 -0.51 8.51 -20.90
N MET A 319 0.13 7.54 -20.24
CA MET A 319 1.44 7.67 -19.60
C MET A 319 2.30 6.47 -20.02
N PRO A 320 3.15 6.60 -21.04
CA PRO A 320 4.01 5.52 -21.51
C PRO A 320 5.02 5.06 -20.44
N THR A 321 5.27 3.75 -20.35
CA THR A 321 6.27 3.17 -19.41
C THR A 321 7.71 3.54 -19.79
N GLU A 322 7.99 3.59 -21.09
CA GLU A 322 9.28 4.01 -21.66
C GLU A 322 9.07 5.19 -22.62
N GLY A 323 10.02 6.12 -22.64
CA GLY A 323 10.00 7.29 -23.53
C GLY A 323 9.63 8.60 -22.82
N GLN A 324 9.43 9.65 -23.61
CA GLN A 324 9.00 10.95 -23.09
C GLN A 324 7.54 10.83 -22.63
N VAL A 325 7.22 11.41 -21.47
CA VAL A 325 5.84 11.48 -20.96
C VAL A 325 5.02 12.30 -21.95
N ILE A 326 4.31 11.62 -22.85
CA ILE A 326 3.33 12.27 -23.71
C ILE A 326 1.99 12.16 -22.99
N THR A 327 1.69 13.11 -22.10
CA THR A 327 0.33 13.28 -21.59
C THR A 327 -0.55 13.82 -22.73
N THR A 328 -0.86 12.97 -23.70
CA THR A 328 -1.81 13.32 -24.76
C THR A 328 -3.20 13.15 -24.19
N THR A 329 -3.93 14.24 -24.03
CA THR A 329 -5.38 14.18 -23.90
C THR A 329 -5.94 13.82 -25.28
N VAL A 330 -6.37 12.57 -25.44
CA VAL A 330 -7.03 12.14 -26.68
C VAL A 330 -8.50 12.52 -26.58
N THR A 331 -8.89 13.54 -27.35
CA THR A 331 -10.29 13.95 -27.53
C THR A 331 -10.94 13.06 -28.60
N PRO A 332 -12.26 12.79 -28.57
CA PRO A 332 -12.91 11.76 -29.40
C PRO A 332 -12.77 11.97 -30.92
N THR A 333 -12.38 13.18 -31.33
CA THR A 333 -12.13 13.58 -32.71
C THR A 333 -10.76 13.16 -33.23
N THR A 334 -9.88 12.63 -32.38
CA THR A 334 -8.50 12.25 -32.71
C THR A 334 -8.39 10.73 -32.69
N GLY A 335 -7.77 10.17 -33.74
CA GLY A 335 -7.51 8.74 -33.87
C GLY A 335 -6.75 8.13 -32.68
N SER A 336 -6.64 6.81 -32.70
CA SER A 336 -6.02 6.01 -31.64
C SER A 336 -4.61 6.49 -31.25
N VAL A 337 -4.27 6.40 -29.97
CA VAL A 337 -2.90 6.61 -29.47
C VAL A 337 -2.22 5.29 -29.18
N THR A 338 -0.95 5.18 -29.59
CA THR A 338 -0.14 3.97 -29.40
C THR A 338 1.01 4.25 -28.44
N MET A 339 1.14 3.42 -27.41
CA MET A 339 2.29 3.35 -26.51
C MET A 339 3.12 2.11 -26.83
N THR A 340 4.43 2.17 -26.64
CA THR A 340 5.34 1.04 -26.90
C THR A 340 6.41 0.97 -25.83
N ARG A 341 6.68 -0.24 -25.33
CA ARG A 341 7.77 -0.55 -24.39
C ARG A 341 8.60 -1.70 -24.93
N SER A 342 9.92 -1.58 -24.94
CA SER A 342 10.80 -2.67 -25.36
C SER A 342 10.89 -3.75 -24.28
N LYS A 343 10.84 -5.03 -24.67
CA LYS A 343 11.10 -6.17 -23.76
C LYS A 343 12.57 -6.26 -23.32
N GLY A 344 13.48 -5.57 -24.02
CA GLY A 344 14.93 -5.67 -23.85
C GLY A 344 15.63 -4.55 -23.06
N GLY A 345 14.88 -3.62 -22.45
CA GLY A 345 15.44 -2.38 -21.85
C GLY A 345 15.77 -2.43 -20.36
N GLY A 346 15.50 -3.53 -19.66
CA GLY A 346 15.60 -3.64 -18.20
C GLY A 346 17.01 -3.73 -17.60
N LYS A 347 18.09 -3.40 -18.32
CA LYS A 347 19.31 -2.96 -17.65
C LYS A 347 19.10 -1.52 -17.25
N GLY A 348 18.53 -1.35 -16.05
CA GLY A 348 18.59 -0.07 -15.36
C GLY A 348 20.01 0.48 -15.52
N LYS A 349 20.13 1.72 -15.98
CA LYS A 349 21.34 2.50 -15.83
C LYS A 349 21.56 2.73 -14.33
N GLY A 350 21.89 1.67 -13.59
CA GLY A 350 22.74 1.77 -12.43
C GLY A 350 24.07 2.27 -12.95
N LYS A 351 24.24 3.59 -12.98
CA LYS A 351 25.58 4.18 -12.99
C LYS A 351 26.30 3.52 -11.82
N GLY A 352 27.20 2.58 -12.14
CA GLY A 352 28.05 1.96 -11.14
C GLY A 352 28.70 3.07 -10.33
N LYS A 353 28.49 3.06 -9.02
CA LYS A 353 29.31 3.83 -8.10
C LYS A 353 30.74 3.34 -8.32
N GLY A 354 31.53 4.12 -9.05
CA GLY A 354 32.98 3.99 -9.05
C GLY A 354 33.45 4.19 -7.61
N LYS A 355 33.76 3.09 -6.92
CA LYS A 355 34.60 3.12 -5.74
C LYS A 355 35.97 3.57 -6.20
N SER A 356 36.27 4.85 -6.04
CA SER A 356 37.66 5.31 -6.04
C SER A 356 38.27 4.78 -4.74
N SER A 357 39.26 3.89 -4.90
CA SER A 357 40.16 3.47 -3.82
C SER A 357 41.21 4.55 -3.56
#